data_AF-A0A7J9CJL6-F1
#
_entry.id   AF-A0A7J9CJL6-F1
#
_cell.length_a   1.000
_cell.length_b   1.000
_cell.length_c   1.000
_cell.angle_alpha   90.00
_cell.angle_beta   90.00
_cell.angle_gamma   90.00
#
_symmetry.space_group_name_H-M   'P 1'
#
loop_
_entity.id
_entity.type
_entity.pdbx_description
1 polymer ?
#
loop_
_entity_poly.entity_id
_entity_poly.type
_entity_poly.pdbx_seq_one_letter_code
_entity_poly.pdbx_strand_id
1 'polypeptide(L)'
;MKGLFKSKPRTPVDIVRQTRDLLIYVGRSSDSREAKREEKMAELFKNIRELKCILYGNSESEPVSEACAQLTHEFFRENTLRLLITCLPKLNLEARKDATQVVANLQRQQVNSRLIASDYLETNLDLMDILVAGYENTDMALHYGAMLRECIRHQTVARYVLESQHMKKFFDYIQLPNFDIAADAAATFKELLTRHKSTVAEFLSKNYDWFFAEYNSKLLESSNYITRRQAV
;
A
#
# COMPACT_ATOMS: atom_id res chain seq x y z
N MET A 1 -18.96 46.84 -1.48
CA MET A 1 -18.01 46.02 -0.69
C MET A 1 -18.41 44.56 -0.83
N LYS A 2 -17.76 43.77 -1.70
CA LYS A 2 -17.94 42.31 -1.70
C LYS A 2 -16.99 41.75 -0.66
N GLY A 3 -17.49 41.49 0.55
CA GLY A 3 -16.73 40.79 1.57
C GLY A 3 -16.32 39.43 1.03
N LEU A 4 -15.02 39.24 0.81
CA LEU A 4 -14.45 37.92 0.54
C LEU A 4 -14.72 37.05 1.76
N PHE A 5 -15.76 36.23 1.70
CA PHE A 5 -15.88 35.08 2.58
C PHE A 5 -14.71 34.16 2.28
N LYS A 6 -13.63 34.24 3.06
CA LYS A 6 -12.58 33.22 3.06
C LYS A 6 -13.28 31.91 3.43
N SER A 7 -13.27 30.96 2.50
CA SER A 7 -13.77 29.61 2.78
C SER A 7 -13.07 29.08 4.04
N LYS A 8 -13.85 28.43 4.93
CA LYS A 8 -13.32 27.85 6.16
C LYS A 8 -12.17 26.88 5.78
N PRO A 9 -11.02 26.91 6.48
CA PRO A 9 -9.94 25.97 6.20
C PRO A 9 -10.48 24.53 6.35
N ARG A 10 -10.19 23.69 5.36
CA ARG A 10 -10.60 22.28 5.37
C ARG A 10 -9.87 21.55 6.48
N THR A 11 -10.61 20.80 7.29
CA THR A 11 -10.01 19.94 8.32
C THR A 11 -9.42 18.67 7.70
N PRO A 12 -8.53 17.94 8.40
CA PRO A 12 -8.04 16.64 7.91
C PRO A 12 -9.18 15.67 7.56
N VAL A 13 -10.24 15.67 8.36
CA VAL A 13 -11.45 14.87 8.14
C VAL A 13 -12.17 15.26 6.85
N ASP A 14 -12.32 16.57 6.58
CA ASP A 14 -12.97 17.06 5.35
C ASP A 14 -12.18 16.64 4.10
N ILE A 15 -10.85 16.68 4.17
CA ILE A 15 -9.98 16.29 3.06
C ILE A 15 -10.11 14.79 2.78
N VAL A 16 -10.15 13.95 3.81
CA VAL A 16 -10.36 12.49 3.65
C VAL A 16 -11.72 12.21 3.01
N ARG A 17 -12.79 12.83 3.50
CA ARG A 17 -14.15 12.65 2.94
C ARG A 17 -14.22 13.06 1.47
N GLN A 18 -13.70 14.24 1.14
CA GLN A 18 -13.67 14.71 -0.24
C GLN A 18 -12.82 13.79 -1.13
N THR A 19 -11.67 13.30 -0.62
CA THR A 19 -10.83 12.32 -1.35
C THR A 19 -11.61 11.05 -1.64
N ARG A 20 -12.33 10.52 -0.65
CA ARG A 20 -13.15 9.32 -0.81
C ARG A 20 -14.25 9.51 -1.86
N ASP A 21 -14.96 10.63 -1.82
CA ASP A 21 -16.03 10.92 -2.79
C ASP A 21 -15.48 11.01 -4.23
N LEU A 22 -14.31 11.63 -4.38
CA LEU A 22 -13.60 11.69 -5.66
C LEU A 22 -13.14 10.31 -6.13
N LEU A 23 -12.59 9.48 -5.23
CA LEU A 23 -12.22 8.09 -5.53
C LEU A 23 -13.43 7.26 -6.01
N ILE A 24 -14.58 7.41 -5.35
CA ILE A 24 -15.82 6.73 -5.78
C ILE A 24 -16.25 7.22 -7.17
N TYR A 25 -16.18 8.53 -7.43
CA TYR A 25 -16.54 9.10 -8.72
C TYR A 25 -15.66 8.55 -9.85
N VAL A 26 -14.34 8.61 -9.71
CA VAL A 26 -13.38 8.11 -10.72
C VAL A 26 -13.38 6.59 -10.80
N GLY A 27 -13.78 5.92 -9.72
CA GLY A 27 -14.01 4.49 -9.62
C GLY A 27 -15.10 4.01 -10.59
N ARG A 28 -16.24 4.72 -10.63
CA ARG A 28 -17.45 4.36 -11.38
C ARG A 28 -17.47 4.82 -12.84
N SER A 29 -16.72 5.85 -13.21
CA SER A 29 -16.93 6.56 -14.47
C SER A 29 -16.28 5.86 -15.69
N SER A 30 -17.06 5.09 -16.46
CA SER A 30 -16.78 4.89 -17.90
C SER A 30 -17.44 5.97 -18.78
N ASP A 31 -18.55 6.58 -18.32
CA ASP A 31 -19.47 7.32 -19.21
C ASP A 31 -19.62 8.83 -18.90
N SER A 32 -18.72 9.44 -18.11
CA SER A 32 -18.81 10.87 -17.80
C SER A 32 -18.17 11.75 -18.87
N ARG A 33 -18.73 12.95 -19.14
CA ARG A 33 -18.09 14.00 -19.95
C ARG A 33 -16.63 14.19 -19.54
N GLU A 34 -15.72 14.04 -20.49
CA GLU A 34 -14.27 14.00 -20.29
C GLU A 34 -13.74 15.18 -19.48
N ALA A 35 -14.16 16.41 -19.82
CA ALA A 35 -13.76 17.62 -19.09
C ALA A 35 -14.13 17.59 -17.58
N LYS A 36 -15.30 17.05 -17.22
CA LYS A 36 -15.70 16.93 -15.81
C LYS A 36 -14.86 15.86 -15.09
N ARG A 37 -14.45 14.82 -15.81
CA ARG A 37 -13.57 13.78 -15.25
C ARG A 37 -12.17 14.34 -15.00
N GLU A 38 -11.63 15.12 -15.93
CA GLU A 38 -10.33 15.79 -15.75
C GLU A 38 -10.33 16.75 -14.55
N GLU A 39 -11.38 17.56 -14.40
CA GLU A 39 -11.57 18.43 -13.25
C GLU A 39 -11.54 17.65 -11.93
N LYS A 40 -12.29 16.53 -11.85
CA LYS A 40 -12.34 15.69 -10.65
C LYS A 40 -11.04 14.94 -10.39
N MET A 41 -10.32 14.54 -11.42
CA MET A 41 -8.98 13.95 -11.29
C MET A 41 -7.97 14.98 -10.75
N ALA A 42 -8.03 16.23 -11.22
CA ALA A 42 -7.16 17.31 -10.73
C ALA A 42 -7.43 17.62 -9.24
N GLU A 43 -8.71 17.67 -8.84
CA GLU A 43 -9.10 17.79 -7.43
C GLU A 43 -8.58 16.61 -6.59
N LEU A 44 -8.68 15.39 -7.10
CA LEU A 44 -8.21 14.19 -6.41
C LEU A 44 -6.69 14.23 -6.19
N PHE A 45 -5.92 14.62 -7.21
CA PHE A 45 -4.47 14.74 -7.08
C PHE A 45 -4.07 15.79 -6.05
N LYS A 46 -4.77 16.94 -6.02
CA LYS A 46 -4.55 17.97 -5.00
C LYS A 46 -4.80 17.43 -3.59
N ASN A 47 -5.90 16.69 -3.41
CA ASN A 47 -6.24 16.14 -2.10
C ASN A 47 -5.26 15.05 -1.66
N ILE A 48 -4.81 14.15 -2.55
CA ILE A 48 -3.80 13.14 -2.22
C ILE A 48 -2.49 13.80 -1.76
N ARG A 49 -2.07 14.88 -2.44
CA ARG A 49 -0.90 15.65 -2.04
C ARG A 49 -1.07 16.32 -0.67
N GLU A 50 -2.27 16.82 -0.38
CA GLU A 50 -2.59 17.43 0.91
C GLU A 50 -2.63 16.41 2.04
N LEU A 51 -3.18 15.21 1.82
CA LEU A 51 -3.10 14.09 2.75
C LEU A 51 -1.63 13.75 3.07
N LYS A 52 -0.77 13.69 2.04
CA LYS A 52 0.67 13.49 2.23
C LYS A 52 1.30 14.61 3.07
N CYS A 53 0.99 15.87 2.78
CA CYS A 53 1.50 17.01 3.53
C CYS A 53 1.06 16.98 5.00
N ILE A 54 -0.16 16.52 5.32
CA ILE A 54 -0.58 16.35 6.71
C ILE A 54 0.28 15.28 7.40
N LEU A 55 0.53 14.16 6.72
CA LEU A 55 1.22 12.99 7.29
C LEU A 55 2.74 13.12 7.41
N TYR A 56 3.36 13.92 6.55
CA TYR A 56 4.83 14.09 6.48
C TYR A 56 5.30 15.52 6.80
N GLY A 57 4.37 16.47 6.91
CA GLY A 57 4.72 17.89 6.94
C GLY A 57 5.11 18.43 5.57
N ASN A 58 5.73 19.61 5.57
CA ASN A 58 6.29 20.27 4.39
C ASN A 58 7.59 21.01 4.78
N SER A 59 8.12 21.84 3.89
CA SER A 59 9.35 22.62 4.15
C SER A 59 9.21 23.66 5.27
N GLU A 60 7.99 24.01 5.66
CA GLU A 60 7.69 25.08 6.61
C GLU A 60 7.18 24.55 7.96
N SER A 61 6.67 23.32 8.00
CA SER A 61 5.97 22.78 9.17
C SER A 61 6.10 21.26 9.28
N GLU A 62 6.36 20.80 10.49
CA GLU A 62 6.32 19.39 10.86
C GLU A 62 4.88 18.86 10.93
N PRO A 63 4.66 17.54 10.74
CA PRO A 63 3.33 16.95 10.84
C PRO A 63 2.78 17.09 12.28
N VAL A 64 1.55 17.62 12.38
CA VAL A 64 0.86 17.78 13.67
C VAL A 64 0.21 16.46 14.07
N SER A 65 0.62 15.88 15.20
CA SER A 65 0.16 14.56 15.67
C SER A 65 -1.37 14.42 15.71
N GLU A 66 -2.08 15.43 16.21
CA GLU A 66 -3.55 15.42 16.26
C GLU A 66 -4.18 15.41 14.86
N ALA A 67 -3.62 16.16 13.91
CA ALA A 67 -4.10 16.17 12.53
C ALA A 67 -3.87 14.82 11.84
N CYS A 68 -2.71 14.19 12.07
CA CYS A 68 -2.40 12.84 11.60
C CYS A 68 -3.36 11.81 12.18
N ALA A 69 -3.66 11.89 13.49
CA ALA A 69 -4.57 10.97 14.15
C ALA A 69 -6.00 11.09 13.61
N GLN A 70 -6.50 12.31 13.43
CA GLN A 70 -7.83 12.57 12.84
C GLN A 70 -7.94 12.06 11.40
N LEU A 71 -6.92 12.34 10.58
CA LEU A 71 -6.83 11.84 9.20
C LEU A 71 -6.87 10.31 9.20
N THR A 72 -5.99 9.68 10.00
CA THR A 72 -5.85 8.21 10.06
C THR A 72 -7.14 7.54 10.46
N HIS A 73 -7.79 8.04 11.52
CA HIS A 73 -9.07 7.53 11.99
C HIS A 73 -10.16 7.60 10.92
N GLU A 74 -10.34 8.76 10.29
CA GLU A 74 -11.35 8.95 9.25
C GLU A 74 -11.05 8.07 8.00
N PHE A 75 -9.77 7.93 7.64
CA PHE A 75 -9.35 7.22 6.44
C PHE A 75 -9.70 5.73 6.50
N PHE A 76 -9.49 5.10 7.67
CA PHE A 76 -9.86 3.70 7.88
C PHE A 76 -11.37 3.51 8.12
N ARG A 77 -12.03 4.42 8.86
CA ARG A 77 -13.47 4.29 9.21
C ARG A 77 -14.35 4.10 7.98
N GLU A 78 -14.11 4.86 6.92
CA GLU A 78 -14.96 4.88 5.72
C GLU A 78 -14.42 4.02 4.57
N ASN A 79 -13.45 3.13 4.83
CA ASN A 79 -12.85 2.23 3.84
C ASN A 79 -12.15 2.97 2.68
N THR A 80 -11.57 4.14 2.97
CA THR A 80 -10.89 4.98 1.97
C THR A 80 -9.62 4.30 1.44
N LEU A 81 -8.94 3.50 2.27
CA LEU A 81 -7.74 2.74 1.87
C LEU A 81 -8.00 1.84 0.66
N ARG A 82 -9.06 1.03 0.73
CA ARG A 82 -9.46 0.15 -0.38
C ARG A 82 -9.72 0.92 -1.66
N LEU A 83 -10.44 2.04 -1.56
CA LEU A 83 -10.74 2.87 -2.73
C LEU A 83 -9.46 3.46 -3.34
N LEU A 84 -8.52 3.90 -2.50
CA LEU A 84 -7.24 4.45 -2.97
C LEU A 84 -6.38 3.38 -3.66
N ILE A 85 -6.28 2.18 -3.07
CA ILE A 85 -5.53 1.05 -3.66
C ILE A 85 -6.14 0.64 -5.01
N THR A 86 -7.46 0.47 -5.06
CA THR A 86 -8.16 0.03 -6.29
C THR A 86 -8.14 1.08 -7.40
N CYS A 87 -8.11 2.38 -7.06
CA CYS A 87 -8.04 3.46 -8.04
C CYS A 87 -6.61 3.85 -8.41
N LEU A 88 -5.58 3.31 -7.75
CA LEU A 88 -4.18 3.66 -7.97
C LEU A 88 -3.75 3.61 -9.45
N PRO A 89 -4.14 2.60 -10.26
CA PRO A 89 -3.79 2.55 -11.69
C PRO A 89 -4.36 3.70 -12.52
N LYS A 90 -5.46 4.33 -12.06
CA LYS A 90 -6.11 5.46 -12.74
C LYS A 90 -5.38 6.79 -12.49
N LEU A 91 -4.48 6.85 -11.51
CA LEU A 91 -3.75 8.06 -11.15
C LEU A 91 -2.53 8.26 -12.05
N ASN A 92 -2.05 9.51 -12.15
CA ASN A 92 -0.76 9.80 -12.80
C ASN A 92 0.43 9.42 -11.90
N LEU A 93 1.64 9.42 -12.45
CA LEU A 93 2.85 8.96 -11.75
C LEU A 93 3.08 9.65 -10.41
N GLU A 94 2.98 10.98 -10.34
CA GLU A 94 3.19 11.73 -9.11
C GLU A 94 2.12 11.43 -8.06
N ALA A 95 0.84 11.35 -8.46
CA ALA A 95 -0.23 10.97 -7.54
C ALA A 95 -0.11 9.52 -7.05
N ARG A 96 0.43 8.59 -7.87
CA ARG A 96 0.74 7.21 -7.43
C ARG A 96 1.82 7.22 -6.35
N LYS A 97 2.89 8.00 -6.53
CA LYS A 97 3.96 8.16 -5.52
C LYS A 97 3.40 8.73 -4.22
N ASP A 98 2.62 9.80 -4.31
CA ASP A 98 2.01 10.44 -3.14
C ASP A 98 1.05 9.48 -2.42
N ALA A 99 0.19 8.78 -3.16
CA ALA A 99 -0.72 7.77 -2.60
C ALA A 99 0.05 6.62 -1.93
N THR A 100 1.16 6.15 -2.51
CA THR A 100 2.03 5.14 -1.91
C THR A 100 2.58 5.58 -0.57
N GLN A 101 3.06 6.83 -0.48
CA GLN A 101 3.57 7.38 0.76
C GLN A 101 2.46 7.58 1.81
N VAL A 102 1.28 8.03 1.39
CA VAL A 102 0.10 8.11 2.29
C VAL A 102 -0.22 6.74 2.88
N VAL A 103 -0.36 5.71 2.04
CA VAL A 103 -0.67 4.34 2.51
C VAL A 103 0.41 3.81 3.45
N ALA A 104 1.69 4.00 3.11
CA ALA A 104 2.82 3.58 3.92
C ALA A 104 2.83 4.23 5.30
N ASN A 105 2.63 5.55 5.35
CA ASN A 105 2.64 6.32 6.59
C ASN A 105 1.48 5.90 7.52
N LEU A 106 0.28 5.73 6.96
CA LEU A 106 -0.92 5.32 7.71
C LEU A 106 -0.73 4.01 8.48
N GLN A 107 0.11 3.08 7.98
CA GLN A 107 0.38 1.81 8.69
C GLN A 107 1.09 2.00 10.03
N ARG A 108 1.75 3.14 10.22
CA ARG A 108 2.58 3.44 11.40
C ARG A 108 1.93 4.46 12.34
N GLN A 109 0.83 5.08 11.93
CA GLN A 109 0.15 6.11 12.71
C GLN A 109 -0.54 5.51 13.93
N GLN A 110 -0.32 6.15 15.08
CA GLN A 110 -1.00 5.81 16.33
C GLN A 110 -2.18 6.75 16.55
N VAL A 111 -3.37 6.18 16.76
CA VAL A 111 -4.58 6.92 17.15
C VAL A 111 -4.92 6.47 18.57
N ASN A 112 -4.92 7.40 19.53
CA ASN A 112 -5.10 7.09 20.96
C ASN A 112 -4.15 5.96 21.43
N SER A 113 -2.87 6.06 21.03
CA SER A 113 -1.81 5.07 21.32
C SER A 113 -2.05 3.66 20.76
N ARG A 114 -2.94 3.49 19.78
CA ARG A 114 -3.22 2.22 19.09
C ARG A 114 -2.93 2.30 17.60
N LEU A 115 -2.41 1.22 17.03
CA LEU A 115 -2.21 1.05 15.59
C LEU A 115 -3.50 0.53 14.95
N ILE A 116 -4.46 1.42 14.72
CA ILE A 116 -5.78 1.06 14.17
C ILE A 116 -5.73 0.50 12.74
N ALA A 117 -4.60 0.66 12.04
CA ALA A 117 -4.36 0.07 10.74
C ALA A 117 -4.42 -1.47 10.77
N SER A 118 -3.90 -2.09 11.85
CA SER A 118 -3.94 -3.55 12.01
C SER A 118 -5.39 -4.05 12.09
N ASP A 119 -6.24 -3.39 12.90
CA ASP A 119 -7.64 -3.75 13.09
C ASP A 119 -8.43 -3.63 11.77
N TYR A 120 -8.18 -2.56 11.01
CA TYR A 120 -8.79 -2.38 9.70
C TYR A 120 -8.34 -3.48 8.71
N LEU A 121 -7.05 -3.80 8.67
CA LEU A 121 -6.50 -4.79 7.74
C LEU A 121 -6.98 -6.21 8.07
N GLU A 122 -7.15 -6.56 9.34
CA GLU A 122 -7.70 -7.85 9.75
C GLU A 122 -9.11 -8.10 9.18
N THR A 123 -9.90 -7.04 8.99
CA THR A 123 -11.23 -7.11 8.36
C THR A 123 -11.22 -6.91 6.83
N ASN A 124 -10.05 -6.66 6.23
CA ASN A 124 -9.88 -6.34 4.80
C ASN A 124 -8.64 -7.04 4.20
N LEU A 125 -8.36 -8.29 4.61
CA LEU A 125 -7.16 -9.02 4.21
C LEU A 125 -7.08 -9.28 2.69
N ASP A 126 -8.21 -9.30 1.99
CA ASP A 126 -8.27 -9.43 0.52
C ASP A 126 -7.58 -8.27 -0.21
N LEU A 127 -7.32 -7.13 0.46
CA LEU A 127 -6.45 -6.09 -0.10
C LEU A 127 -5.05 -6.61 -0.41
N MET A 128 -4.55 -7.59 0.35
CA MET A 128 -3.25 -8.19 0.09
C MET A 128 -3.24 -8.96 -1.22
N ASP A 129 -4.37 -9.54 -1.63
CA ASP A 129 -4.49 -10.22 -2.91
C ASP A 129 -4.24 -9.24 -4.06
N ILE A 130 -4.79 -8.02 -3.94
CA ILE A 130 -4.60 -6.93 -4.90
C ILE A 130 -3.13 -6.48 -4.91
N LEU A 131 -2.55 -6.25 -3.73
CA LEU A 131 -1.17 -5.74 -3.61
C LEU A 131 -0.15 -6.76 -4.12
N VAL A 132 -0.31 -8.06 -3.80
CA VAL A 132 0.57 -9.12 -4.29
C VAL A 132 0.45 -9.28 -5.80
N ALA A 133 -0.77 -9.38 -6.33
CA ALA A 133 -0.99 -9.47 -7.78
C ALA A 133 -0.45 -8.24 -8.53
N GLY A 134 -0.29 -7.13 -7.82
CA GLY A 134 0.34 -5.91 -8.30
C GLY A 134 1.73 -6.08 -8.94
N TYR A 135 2.51 -7.09 -8.52
CA TYR A 135 3.80 -7.40 -9.13
C TYR A 135 3.71 -7.85 -10.60
N GLU A 136 2.53 -8.27 -11.05
CA GLU A 136 2.27 -8.67 -12.45
C GLU A 136 2.11 -7.45 -13.38
N ASN A 137 1.99 -6.24 -12.83
CA ASN A 137 1.89 -5.00 -13.59
C ASN A 137 3.14 -4.13 -13.37
N THR A 138 3.97 -3.98 -14.40
CA THR A 138 5.25 -3.26 -14.32
C THR A 138 5.12 -1.81 -13.86
N ASP A 139 4.05 -1.12 -14.23
CA ASP A 139 3.84 0.29 -13.88
C ASP A 139 3.37 0.47 -12.42
N MET A 140 2.89 -0.60 -11.80
CA MET A 140 2.30 -0.60 -10.47
C MET A 140 3.11 -1.38 -9.44
N ALA A 141 3.97 -2.30 -9.88
CA ALA A 141 4.66 -3.27 -9.03
C ALA A 141 5.41 -2.62 -7.87
N LEU A 142 6.19 -1.56 -8.12
CA LEU A 142 6.95 -0.88 -7.06
C LEU A 142 6.05 -0.11 -6.08
N HIS A 143 4.90 0.40 -6.55
CA HIS A 143 3.93 1.07 -5.70
C HIS A 143 3.23 0.07 -4.78
N TYR A 144 2.72 -1.02 -5.34
CA TYR A 144 2.03 -2.05 -4.58
C TYR A 144 2.98 -2.84 -3.68
N GLY A 145 4.20 -3.13 -4.12
CA GLY A 145 5.25 -3.75 -3.30
C GLY A 145 5.62 -2.89 -2.09
N ALA A 146 5.77 -1.57 -2.27
CA ALA A 146 6.00 -0.65 -1.16
C ALA A 146 4.83 -0.61 -0.17
N MET A 147 3.58 -0.57 -0.66
CA MET A 147 2.39 -0.63 0.21
C MET A 147 2.31 -1.98 0.96
N LEU A 148 2.58 -3.09 0.27
CA LEU A 148 2.55 -4.43 0.83
C LEU A 148 3.55 -4.60 1.96
N ARG A 149 4.81 -4.15 1.78
CA ARG A 149 5.84 -4.20 2.82
C ARG A 149 5.45 -3.46 4.09
N GLU A 150 4.72 -2.36 3.95
CA GLU A 150 4.22 -1.63 5.11
C GLU A 150 3.05 -2.36 5.79
N CYS A 151 2.20 -3.05 5.03
CA CYS A 151 1.09 -3.84 5.59
C CYS A 151 1.56 -5.09 6.33
N ILE A 152 2.57 -5.83 5.81
CA ILE A 152 3.12 -7.04 6.45
C ILE A 152 3.86 -6.76 7.77
N ARG A 153 4.02 -5.48 8.14
CA ARG A 153 4.46 -5.10 9.50
C ARG A 153 3.48 -5.59 10.56
N HIS A 154 2.21 -5.73 10.22
CA HIS A 154 1.18 -6.29 11.09
C HIS A 154 1.19 -7.82 10.98
N GLN A 155 1.23 -8.52 12.13
CA GLN A 155 1.38 -9.97 12.17
C GLN A 155 0.20 -10.70 11.50
N THR A 156 -1.02 -10.16 11.63
CA THR A 156 -2.24 -10.70 11.01
C THR A 156 -2.13 -10.72 9.48
N VAL A 157 -1.62 -9.64 8.90
CA VAL A 157 -1.38 -9.53 7.45
C VAL A 157 -0.28 -10.47 7.00
N ALA A 158 0.87 -10.50 7.69
CA ALA A 158 1.96 -11.38 7.31
C ALA A 158 1.54 -12.85 7.36
N ARG A 159 0.76 -13.25 8.38
CA ARG A 159 0.19 -14.60 8.48
C ARG A 159 -0.70 -14.91 7.27
N TYR A 160 -1.61 -14.00 6.92
CA TYR A 160 -2.48 -14.17 5.75
C TYR A 160 -1.69 -14.42 4.46
N VAL A 161 -0.66 -13.60 4.19
CA VAL A 161 0.15 -13.75 2.98
C VAL A 161 0.93 -15.07 2.99
N LEU A 162 1.58 -15.42 4.11
CA LEU A 162 2.33 -16.68 4.27
C LEU A 162 1.46 -17.91 4.02
N GLU A 163 0.25 -17.94 4.59
CA GLU A 163 -0.66 -19.10 4.53
C GLU A 163 -1.47 -19.18 3.22
N SER A 164 -1.38 -18.16 2.37
CA SER A 164 -2.10 -18.11 1.09
C SER A 164 -1.28 -18.63 -0.09
N GLN A 165 -1.95 -18.83 -1.25
CA GLN A 165 -1.27 -19.19 -2.50
C GLN A 165 -0.30 -18.10 -3.00
N HIS A 166 -0.41 -16.87 -2.48
CA HIS A 166 0.50 -15.77 -2.81
C HIS A 166 1.94 -16.06 -2.47
N MET A 167 2.18 -16.85 -1.41
CA MET A 167 3.54 -17.19 -0.99
C MET A 167 4.33 -17.87 -2.10
N LYS A 168 3.67 -18.72 -2.92
CA LYS A 168 4.29 -19.39 -4.07
C LYS A 168 4.65 -18.42 -5.20
N LYS A 169 3.82 -17.39 -5.42
CA LYS A 169 4.05 -16.40 -6.48
C LYS A 169 5.35 -15.63 -6.29
N PHE A 170 5.80 -15.43 -5.05
CA PHE A 170 7.06 -14.73 -4.79
C PHE A 170 8.28 -15.43 -5.41
N PHE A 171 8.29 -16.77 -5.50
CA PHE A 171 9.39 -17.47 -6.17
C PHE A 171 9.50 -17.11 -7.66
N ASP A 172 8.39 -16.75 -8.28
CA ASP A 172 8.35 -16.30 -9.68
C ASP A 172 8.65 -14.79 -9.77
N TYR A 173 8.08 -13.98 -8.86
CA TYR A 173 8.30 -12.53 -8.84
C TYR A 173 9.77 -12.13 -8.59
N ILE A 174 10.48 -12.86 -7.74
CA ILE A 174 11.92 -12.66 -7.47
C ILE A 174 12.79 -12.91 -8.71
N GLN A 175 12.25 -13.60 -9.71
CA GLN A 175 12.94 -13.96 -10.93
C GLN A 175 12.47 -13.14 -12.14
N LEU A 176 11.65 -12.10 -11.93
CA LEU A 176 11.21 -11.22 -13.00
C LEU A 176 12.41 -10.56 -13.71
N PRO A 177 12.32 -10.32 -15.03
CA PRO A 177 13.42 -9.75 -15.80
C PRO A 177 13.72 -8.30 -15.42
N ASN A 178 12.71 -7.57 -14.90
CA ASN A 178 12.92 -6.24 -14.38
C ASN A 178 13.59 -6.33 -13.00
N PHE A 179 14.85 -5.90 -12.93
CA PHE A 179 15.67 -5.98 -11.74
C PHE A 179 15.07 -5.25 -10.53
N ASP A 180 14.53 -4.05 -10.71
CA ASP A 180 13.98 -3.26 -9.60
C ASP A 180 12.76 -3.98 -9.00
N ILE A 181 11.89 -4.54 -9.85
CA ILE A 181 10.72 -5.29 -9.42
C ILE A 181 11.12 -6.60 -8.72
N ALA A 182 12.07 -7.35 -9.28
CA ALA A 182 12.57 -8.59 -8.70
C ALA A 182 13.24 -8.36 -7.34
N ALA A 183 14.06 -7.31 -7.22
CA ALA A 183 14.71 -6.93 -5.97
C ALA A 183 13.68 -6.48 -4.91
N ASP A 184 12.65 -5.74 -5.33
CA ASP A 184 11.53 -5.32 -4.47
C ASP A 184 10.74 -6.53 -3.96
N ALA A 185 10.42 -7.49 -4.83
CA ALA A 185 9.76 -8.75 -4.46
C ALA A 185 10.62 -9.59 -3.50
N ALA A 186 11.94 -9.66 -3.74
CA ALA A 186 12.89 -10.35 -2.86
C ALA A 186 12.97 -9.71 -1.47
N ALA A 187 12.94 -8.38 -1.39
CA ALA A 187 12.90 -7.66 -0.13
C ALA A 187 11.61 -7.97 0.65
N THR A 188 10.45 -7.97 -0.03
CA THR A 188 9.15 -8.32 0.57
C THR A 188 9.13 -9.78 1.05
N PHE A 189 9.61 -10.72 0.23
CA PHE A 189 9.72 -12.14 0.56
C PHE A 189 10.62 -12.37 1.79
N LYS A 190 11.79 -11.72 1.83
CA LYS A 190 12.69 -11.77 2.98
C LYS A 190 12.02 -11.22 4.23
N GLU A 191 11.31 -10.10 4.13
CA GLU A 191 10.63 -9.50 5.28
C GLU A 191 9.52 -10.41 5.83
N LEU A 192 8.71 -11.02 4.95
CA LEU A 192 7.71 -12.03 5.33
C LEU A 192 8.34 -13.19 6.13
N LEU A 193 9.51 -13.67 5.70
CA LEU A 193 10.21 -14.81 6.31
C LEU A 193 11.08 -14.46 7.51
N THR A 194 11.20 -13.19 7.91
CA THR A 194 12.13 -12.81 8.99
C THR A 194 11.55 -11.90 10.06
N ARG A 195 10.45 -11.18 9.77
CA ARG A 195 9.87 -10.21 10.71
C ARG A 195 9.18 -10.88 11.90
N HIS A 196 8.20 -11.75 11.64
CA HIS A 196 7.34 -12.33 12.68
C HIS A 196 7.78 -13.76 13.02
N LYS A 197 8.89 -13.87 13.77
CA LYS A 197 9.63 -15.12 13.99
C LYS A 197 8.75 -16.32 14.37
N SER A 198 7.80 -16.15 15.29
CA SER A 198 6.90 -17.24 15.71
C SER A 198 5.98 -17.70 14.59
N THR A 199 5.30 -16.76 13.91
CA THR A 199 4.45 -17.05 12.75
C THR A 199 5.23 -17.74 11.63
N VAL A 200 6.45 -17.27 11.35
CA VAL A 200 7.29 -17.86 10.30
C VAL A 200 7.76 -19.26 10.68
N ALA A 201 8.22 -19.46 11.92
CA ALA A 201 8.66 -20.78 12.37
C ALA A 201 7.52 -21.81 12.29
N GLU A 202 6.31 -21.41 12.68
CA GLU A 202 5.11 -22.24 12.54
C GLU A 202 4.81 -22.55 11.07
N PHE A 203 4.81 -21.53 10.20
CA PHE A 203 4.59 -21.68 8.77
C PHE A 203 5.61 -22.65 8.15
N LEU A 204 6.91 -22.42 8.36
CA LEU A 204 7.98 -23.24 7.78
C LEU A 204 7.95 -24.68 8.29
N SER A 205 7.61 -24.89 9.57
CA SER A 205 7.49 -26.24 10.13
C SER A 205 6.33 -27.01 9.50
N LYS A 206 5.19 -26.34 9.27
CA LYS A 206 4.00 -26.95 8.63
C LYS A 206 4.17 -27.18 7.13
N ASN A 207 5.01 -26.38 6.47
CA ASN A 207 5.10 -26.30 5.01
C ASN A 207 6.49 -26.71 4.48
N TYR A 208 7.28 -27.39 5.31
CA TYR A 208 8.70 -27.67 5.06
C TYR A 208 8.95 -28.26 3.67
N ASP A 209 8.27 -29.35 3.34
CA ASP A 209 8.56 -30.14 2.13
C ASP A 209 8.41 -29.32 0.85
N TRP A 210 7.25 -28.68 0.65
CA TRP A 210 7.01 -27.93 -0.57
C TRP A 210 7.79 -26.61 -0.58
N PHE A 211 7.91 -25.93 0.58
CA PHE A 211 8.56 -24.62 0.64
C PHE A 211 10.04 -24.75 0.30
N PHE A 212 10.75 -25.70 0.92
CA PHE A 212 12.17 -25.89 0.66
C PHE A 212 12.43 -26.57 -0.69
N ALA A 213 11.52 -27.39 -1.21
CA ALA A 213 11.60 -27.87 -2.59
C ALA A 213 11.61 -26.69 -3.58
N GLU A 214 10.64 -25.77 -3.47
CA GLU A 214 10.57 -24.58 -4.33
C GLU A 214 11.76 -23.64 -4.10
N TYR A 215 12.15 -23.40 -2.84
CA TYR A 215 13.29 -22.54 -2.51
C TYR A 215 14.59 -23.06 -3.14
N ASN A 216 14.83 -24.37 -3.05
CA ASN A 216 16.02 -24.98 -3.62
C ASN A 216 16.00 -24.88 -5.16
N SER A 217 14.94 -25.38 -5.80
CA SER A 217 14.89 -25.48 -7.26
C SER A 217 14.77 -24.11 -7.95
N LYS A 218 14.05 -23.15 -7.34
CA LYS A 218 13.80 -21.84 -7.98
C LYS A 218 14.79 -20.77 -7.57
N LEU A 219 15.36 -20.80 -6.37
CA LEU A 219 16.24 -19.73 -5.88
C LEU A 219 17.70 -20.18 -5.78
N LEU A 220 18.00 -21.25 -5.05
CA LEU A 220 19.40 -21.72 -4.89
C LEU A 220 19.99 -22.27 -6.19
N GLU A 221 19.18 -22.92 -7.01
CA GLU A 221 19.57 -23.46 -8.31
C GLU A 221 19.27 -22.49 -9.47
N SER A 222 18.86 -21.26 -9.17
CA SER A 222 18.52 -20.26 -10.20
C SER A 222 19.70 -20.00 -11.14
N SER A 223 19.38 -19.89 -12.44
CA SER A 223 20.34 -19.44 -13.46
C SER A 223 20.73 -17.97 -13.28
N ASN A 224 19.90 -17.18 -12.59
CA ASN A 224 20.22 -15.81 -12.22
C ASN A 224 21.19 -15.80 -11.03
N TYR A 225 22.41 -15.34 -11.27
CA TYR A 225 23.46 -15.25 -10.25
C TYR A 225 23.04 -14.41 -9.03
N ILE A 226 22.32 -13.29 -9.24
CA ILE A 226 21.90 -12.41 -8.15
C ILE A 226 20.87 -13.10 -7.28
N THR A 227 19.85 -13.74 -7.89
CA THR A 227 18.85 -14.53 -7.18
C THR A 227 19.51 -15.63 -6.34
N ARG A 228 20.41 -16.41 -6.96
CA ARG A 228 21.14 -17.46 -6.26
C ARG A 228 21.96 -16.92 -5.09
N ARG A 229 22.68 -15.82 -5.30
CA ARG A 229 23.52 -15.19 -4.25
C ARG A 229 22.68 -14.65 -3.09
N GLN A 230 21.49 -14.12 -3.35
CA GLN A 230 20.61 -13.59 -2.30
C GLN A 230 19.87 -14.70 -1.53
N ALA A 231 19.75 -15.89 -2.11
CA ALA A 231 19.07 -17.02 -1.52
C ALA A 231 19.93 -17.84 -0.53
N VAL A 232 21.26 -17.76 -0.66
CA VAL A 232 22.24 -18.33 0.29
C VAL A 232 22.27 -17.52 1.58
#